data_AF-A0A7C3NIQ2-F1
#
_entry.id   AF-A0A7C3NIQ2-F1
#
_cell.length_a   1.000
_cell.length_b   1.000
_cell.length_c   1.000
_cell.angle_alpha   90.00
_cell.angle_beta   90.00
_cell.angle_gamma   90.00
#
_symmetry.space_group_name_H-M   'P 1'
#
loop_
_entity.id
_entity.type
_entity.pdbx_description
1 polymer ?
#
loop_
_entity_poly.entity_id
_entity_poly.type
_entity_poly.pdbx_seq_one_letter_code
_entity_poly.pdbx_strand_id
1 'polypeptide(L)'
;MAQSLVIDADGHCHEPDTELAKWMPKEMAHLAPNRVTDSSGYSHLMIEGRLAARRRWGGGADRGEVFAPHIERSRPGMTDPLKRLPDMDEEGIDVAIIFGTAIALMVNGIADKLLAAAICHAVNRWLVEEYLAPDPKRLKGVGLIPVQDPPAAVKELDFVSSQQPIVTAMLPTNVYGINLGHRMFDPVYAAAQDLGIPLSVHPQTEHDGQYGVWGVMGAGSERMEKYSYVHMTSFPFELMIALMHMIGEGVFDRYPKLKIAFMEGACGWLPFWSERLDEHFHKLRPQWPLLRRQPSE
;
A
#
# COMPACT_ATOMS: atom_id res chain seq x y z
N MET A 1 34.41 -3.30 13.75
CA MET A 1 33.02 -3.76 13.96
C MET A 1 32.32 -3.64 12.62
N ALA A 2 31.61 -4.66 12.15
CA ALA A 2 30.82 -4.53 10.93
C ALA A 2 29.74 -3.46 11.18
N GLN A 3 29.64 -2.47 10.29
CA GLN A 3 28.58 -1.46 10.36
C GLN A 3 27.24 -2.17 10.16
N SER A 4 26.28 -1.92 11.05
CA SER A 4 24.94 -2.49 10.95
C SER A 4 24.22 -1.88 9.76
N LEU A 5 23.66 -2.71 8.87
CA LEU A 5 22.80 -2.27 7.78
C LEU A 5 21.50 -1.69 8.34
N VAL A 6 21.17 -0.45 8.00
CA VAL A 6 19.93 0.23 8.34
C VAL A 6 19.04 0.33 7.10
N ILE A 7 17.86 -0.28 7.18
CA ILE A 7 16.87 -0.27 6.09
C ILE A 7 15.67 0.54 6.55
N ASP A 8 15.36 1.61 5.83
CA ASP A 8 14.05 2.23 5.87
C ASP A 8 13.07 1.35 5.08
N ALA A 9 12.11 0.77 5.80
CA ALA A 9 11.17 -0.18 5.25
C ALA A 9 9.91 0.49 4.65
N ASP A 10 9.75 1.81 4.82
CA ASP A 10 8.49 2.51 4.55
C ASP A 10 8.71 3.97 4.08
N GLY A 11 9.60 4.14 3.10
CA GLY A 11 9.81 5.42 2.44
C GLY A 11 8.74 5.68 1.38
N HIS A 12 8.41 6.93 1.10
CA HIS A 12 7.38 7.30 0.10
C HIS A 12 7.89 8.23 -0.99
N CYS A 13 7.44 8.06 -2.22
CA CYS A 13 7.64 9.00 -3.32
C CYS A 13 6.32 9.53 -3.88
N HIS A 14 6.38 10.71 -4.50
CA HIS A 14 5.27 11.27 -5.27
C HIS A 14 5.41 10.84 -6.72
N GLU A 15 4.43 10.05 -7.17
CA GLU A 15 4.28 9.64 -8.56
C GLU A 15 3.99 10.85 -9.46
N PRO A 16 4.32 10.78 -10.76
CA PRO A 16 4.13 11.88 -11.69
C PRO A 16 2.67 11.88 -12.14
N ASP A 17 1.76 12.21 -11.23
CA ASP A 17 0.33 12.05 -11.43
C ASP A 17 -0.20 12.78 -12.68
N THR A 18 0.36 13.93 -13.05
CA THR A 18 0.00 14.67 -14.28
C THR A 18 0.74 14.21 -15.54
N GLU A 19 1.82 13.44 -15.43
CA GLU A 19 2.58 12.93 -16.57
C GLU A 19 2.45 11.43 -16.78
N LEU A 20 1.63 10.73 -15.97
CA LEU A 20 1.49 9.27 -16.04
C LEU A 20 1.02 8.78 -17.42
N ALA A 21 0.32 9.63 -18.17
CA ALA A 21 -0.11 9.35 -19.55
C ALA A 21 1.02 8.88 -20.47
N LYS A 22 2.26 9.34 -20.27
CA LYS A 22 3.43 8.93 -21.09
C LYS A 22 3.86 7.48 -20.83
N TRP A 23 3.46 6.92 -19.69
CA TRP A 23 3.78 5.57 -19.24
C TRP A 23 2.65 4.56 -19.51
N MET A 24 1.47 5.05 -19.88
CA MET A 24 0.30 4.23 -20.16
C MET A 24 0.24 3.77 -21.62
N PRO A 25 -0.49 2.68 -21.94
CA PRO A 25 -0.82 2.32 -23.32
C PRO A 25 -1.44 3.50 -24.05
N LYS A 26 -1.07 3.71 -25.32
CA LYS A 26 -1.45 4.90 -26.09
C LYS A 26 -2.98 5.07 -26.17
N GLU A 27 -3.68 3.97 -26.32
CA GLU A 27 -5.15 3.88 -26.35
C GLU A 27 -5.80 4.24 -25.01
N MET A 28 -5.09 4.13 -23.88
CA MET A 28 -5.58 4.44 -22.53
C MET A 28 -5.00 5.74 -21.94
N ALA A 29 -4.04 6.39 -22.60
CA ALA A 29 -3.38 7.59 -22.09
C ALA A 29 -4.36 8.75 -21.78
N HIS A 30 -5.49 8.82 -22.48
CA HIS A 30 -6.55 9.80 -22.23
C HIS A 30 -7.34 9.55 -20.94
N LEU A 31 -7.18 8.38 -20.32
CA LEU A 31 -7.76 7.98 -19.03
C LEU A 31 -6.77 8.14 -17.86
N ALA A 32 -5.56 8.63 -18.13
CA ALA A 32 -4.55 8.82 -17.10
C ALA A 32 -5.09 9.70 -15.96
N PRO A 33 -4.67 9.45 -14.70
CA PRO A 33 -4.92 10.36 -13.61
C PRO A 33 -4.56 11.79 -13.99
N ASN A 34 -5.35 12.74 -13.53
CA ASN A 34 -5.04 14.16 -13.71
C ASN A 34 -5.45 14.96 -12.47
N ARG A 35 -5.03 16.22 -12.42
CA ARG A 35 -5.41 17.13 -11.35
C ARG A 35 -6.39 18.18 -11.85
N VAL A 36 -7.46 18.39 -11.09
CA VAL A 36 -8.42 19.48 -11.33
C VAL A 36 -8.46 20.41 -10.12
N THR A 37 -8.54 21.71 -10.39
CA THR A 37 -8.64 22.72 -9.34
C THR A 37 -10.08 23.13 -9.15
N ASP A 38 -10.58 23.08 -7.92
CA ASP A 38 -11.94 23.53 -7.60
C ASP A 38 -12.05 25.06 -7.48
N SER A 39 -13.27 25.56 -7.29
CA SER A 39 -13.55 27.00 -7.16
C SER A 39 -12.94 27.66 -5.93
N SER A 40 -12.46 26.87 -4.97
CA SER A 40 -11.77 27.35 -3.77
C SER A 40 -10.24 27.28 -3.90
N GLY A 41 -9.72 26.87 -5.07
CA GLY A 41 -8.29 26.77 -5.36
C GLY A 41 -7.65 25.44 -4.96
N TYR A 42 -8.42 24.43 -4.56
CA TYR A 42 -7.87 23.14 -4.16
C TYR A 42 -7.64 22.23 -5.36
N SER A 43 -6.45 21.63 -5.42
CA SER A 43 -6.11 20.63 -6.44
C SER A 43 -6.51 19.24 -5.98
N HIS A 44 -7.37 18.59 -6.77
CA HIS A 44 -7.88 17.25 -6.54
C HIS A 44 -7.33 16.29 -7.58
N LEU A 45 -6.89 15.11 -7.15
CA LEU A 45 -6.62 14.02 -8.09
C LEU A 45 -7.95 13.51 -8.64
N MET A 46 -8.02 13.30 -9.94
CA MET A 46 -9.18 12.73 -10.61
C MET A 46 -8.74 11.48 -11.37
N ILE A 47 -9.44 10.40 -11.09
CA ILE A 47 -9.22 9.08 -11.66
C ILE A 47 -10.58 8.52 -12.03
N GLU A 48 -10.68 7.93 -13.23
CA GLU A 48 -11.93 7.31 -13.70
C GLU A 48 -13.12 8.29 -13.73
N GLY A 49 -12.85 9.56 -14.07
CA GLY A 49 -13.85 10.63 -14.11
C GLY A 49 -14.43 11.02 -12.75
N ARG A 50 -13.82 10.55 -11.65
CA ARG A 50 -14.24 10.80 -10.28
C ARG A 50 -13.12 11.49 -9.50
N LEU A 51 -13.47 12.47 -8.68
CA LEU A 51 -12.53 13.04 -7.72
C LEU A 51 -12.13 11.96 -6.71
N ALA A 52 -10.83 11.74 -6.55
CA ALA A 52 -10.26 11.04 -5.41
C ALA A 52 -10.89 11.59 -4.12
N ALA A 53 -11.22 10.71 -3.18
CA ALA A 53 -12.08 11.03 -2.04
C ALA A 53 -11.74 12.38 -1.40
N ARG A 54 -12.75 13.25 -1.26
CA ARG A 54 -12.63 14.38 -0.35
C ARG A 54 -12.37 13.80 1.04
N ARG A 55 -11.28 14.19 1.70
CA ARG A 55 -11.00 13.77 3.09
C ARG A 55 -12.23 14.10 3.93
N ARG A 56 -13.01 13.08 4.31
CA ARG A 56 -14.22 13.21 5.14
C ARG A 56 -13.93 13.94 6.47
N TRP A 57 -12.67 13.83 6.90
CA TRP A 57 -12.10 14.31 8.15
C TRP A 57 -11.58 15.74 8.05
N GLY A 58 -12.46 16.65 7.61
CA GLY A 58 -12.20 18.09 7.45
C GLY A 58 -11.08 18.59 8.36
N GLY A 59 -9.91 18.73 7.76
CA GLY A 59 -8.69 18.97 8.51
C GLY A 59 -7.60 19.26 7.51
N GLY A 60 -7.38 20.55 7.29
CA GLY A 60 -6.15 21.24 6.87
C GLY A 60 -5.18 20.66 5.85
N ALA A 61 -5.19 19.39 5.43
CA ALA A 61 -4.21 18.81 4.53
C ALA A 61 -4.26 19.51 3.17
N ASP A 62 -5.47 19.89 2.76
CA ASP A 62 -5.72 20.65 1.55
C ASP A 62 -5.44 22.16 1.72
N ARG A 63 -5.38 22.67 2.96
CA ARG A 63 -4.98 24.06 3.32
C ARG A 63 -3.51 24.19 3.76
N GLY A 64 -2.75 23.10 3.85
CA GLY A 64 -1.43 23.07 4.48
C GLY A 64 -1.43 23.20 6.02
N GLU A 65 -2.59 23.12 6.68
CA GLU A 65 -2.78 23.33 8.12
C GLU A 65 -2.78 22.03 8.95
N VAL A 66 -2.52 20.86 8.36
CA VAL A 66 -2.45 19.57 9.10
C VAL A 66 -1.10 19.37 9.78
N PHE A 67 -0.05 19.95 9.22
CA PHE A 67 1.29 19.86 9.77
C PHE A 67 1.61 21.11 10.58
N ALA A 68 2.43 20.94 11.61
CA ALA A 68 2.91 22.09 12.37
C ALA A 68 3.67 23.05 11.43
N PRO A 69 3.66 24.38 11.64
CA PRO A 69 4.21 25.36 10.70
C PRO A 69 5.68 25.18 10.31
N HIS A 70 6.44 24.39 11.08
CA HIS A 70 7.86 24.10 10.86
C HIS A 70 8.11 22.77 10.12
N ILE A 71 7.06 22.01 9.82
CA ILE A 71 7.15 20.75 9.09
C ILE A 71 6.86 21.06 7.61
N GLU A 72 7.86 20.90 6.75
CA GLU A 72 7.67 21.00 5.32
C GLU A 72 6.71 19.90 4.83
N ARG A 73 5.74 20.29 4.00
CA ARG A 73 4.68 19.42 3.46
C ARG A 73 5.22 18.24 2.64
N SER A 74 6.33 18.45 1.95
CA SER A 74 6.96 17.47 1.07
C SER A 74 8.43 17.88 0.90
N ARG A 75 9.35 16.95 1.18
CA ARG A 75 10.77 17.16 0.94
C ARG A 75 11.07 16.98 -0.55
N PRO A 76 12.06 17.70 -1.13
CA PRO A 76 12.44 17.52 -2.53
C PRO A 76 12.76 16.06 -2.89
N GLY A 77 13.29 15.30 -1.93
CA GLY A 77 13.52 13.87 -2.05
C GLY A 77 12.29 13.07 -2.46
N MET A 78 11.07 13.49 -2.14
CA MET A 78 9.85 12.76 -2.52
C MET A 78 9.61 12.70 -4.03
N THR A 79 10.11 13.68 -4.79
CA THR A 79 9.99 13.71 -6.27
C THR A 79 11.33 13.53 -6.98
N ASP A 80 12.44 13.91 -6.35
CA ASP A 80 13.79 13.80 -6.91
C ASP A 80 14.65 12.85 -6.05
N PRO A 81 14.93 11.62 -6.51
CA PRO A 81 15.73 10.66 -5.76
C PRO A 81 17.15 11.14 -5.46
N LEU A 82 17.73 12.02 -6.29
CA LEU A 82 19.06 12.60 -6.03
C LEU A 82 19.05 13.57 -4.85
N LYS A 83 17.88 14.09 -4.48
CA LYS A 83 17.70 14.89 -3.26
C LYS A 83 17.44 14.03 -2.02
N ARG A 84 16.96 12.80 -2.20
CA ARG A 84 16.77 11.84 -1.10
C ARG A 84 18.09 11.26 -0.60
N LEU A 85 19.04 10.95 -1.49
CA LEU A 85 20.28 10.27 -1.09
C LEU A 85 21.07 11.03 0.01
N PRO A 86 21.20 12.37 -0.05
CA PRO A 86 21.80 13.13 1.06
C PRO A 86 21.00 13.06 2.38
N ASP A 87 19.67 13.09 2.33
CA ASP A 87 18.82 12.91 3.53
C ASP A 87 19.08 11.51 4.14
N MET A 88 19.20 10.47 3.29
CA MET A 88 19.55 9.11 3.74
C MET A 88 20.95 9.07 4.39
N ASP A 89 21.94 9.76 3.82
CA ASP A 89 23.29 9.83 4.39
C ASP A 89 23.30 10.54 5.75
N GLU A 90 22.50 11.61 5.91
CA GLU A 90 22.37 12.36 7.16
C GLU A 90 21.67 11.54 8.26
N GLU A 91 20.64 10.77 7.90
CA GLU A 91 19.89 9.92 8.83
C GLU A 91 20.56 8.55 9.08
N GLY A 92 21.62 8.21 8.35
CA GLY A 92 22.31 6.94 8.46
C GLY A 92 21.52 5.75 7.88
N ILE A 93 20.71 5.99 6.85
CA ILE A 93 19.92 4.98 6.13
C ILE A 93 20.74 4.44 4.95
N ASP A 94 21.02 3.14 4.97
CA ASP A 94 21.77 2.48 3.90
C ASP A 94 20.89 2.18 2.69
N VAL A 95 19.66 1.71 2.94
CA VAL A 95 18.67 1.32 1.92
C VAL A 95 17.29 1.86 2.29
N ALA A 96 16.57 2.43 1.33
CA ALA A 96 15.18 2.84 1.48
C ALA A 96 14.28 2.06 0.53
N ILE A 97 13.21 1.46 1.07
CA ILE A 97 12.15 0.77 0.33
C ILE A 97 11.03 1.76 0.08
N ILE A 98 10.77 2.05 -1.20
CA ILE A 98 9.96 3.19 -1.64
C ILE A 98 8.59 2.73 -2.12
N PHE A 99 7.56 3.13 -1.40
CA PHE A 99 6.16 3.11 -1.79
C PHE A 99 5.81 4.36 -2.63
N GLY A 100 4.83 4.24 -3.52
CA GLY A 100 4.14 5.42 -4.05
C GLY A 100 3.21 6.04 -3.00
N THR A 101 2.68 7.23 -3.26
CA THR A 101 1.76 7.92 -2.33
C THR A 101 0.41 8.20 -2.97
N ALA A 102 0.36 9.02 -4.02
CA ALA A 102 -0.89 9.62 -4.50
C ALA A 102 -1.73 8.64 -5.31
N ILE A 103 -1.10 7.87 -6.20
CA ILE A 103 -1.80 6.90 -7.05
C ILE A 103 -1.76 5.52 -6.40
N ALA A 104 -0.59 5.13 -5.87
CA ALA A 104 -0.33 3.84 -5.26
C ALA A 104 -1.35 3.51 -4.17
N LEU A 105 -1.57 4.42 -3.22
CA LEU A 105 -2.47 4.19 -2.08
C LEU A 105 -3.96 4.24 -2.46
N MET A 106 -4.28 4.47 -3.74
CA MET A 106 -5.65 4.58 -4.26
C MET A 106 -5.98 3.58 -5.35
N VAL A 107 -4.99 2.93 -5.98
CA VAL A 107 -5.18 2.16 -7.22
C VAL A 107 -6.15 0.98 -7.08
N ASN A 108 -6.25 0.40 -5.88
CA ASN A 108 -7.20 -0.68 -5.58
C ASN A 108 -8.66 -0.19 -5.43
N GLY A 109 -8.88 1.13 -5.37
CA GLY A 109 -10.20 1.78 -5.38
C GLY A 109 -10.76 2.00 -6.79
N ILE A 110 -9.93 1.89 -7.84
CA ILE A 110 -10.34 2.08 -9.23
C ILE A 110 -11.24 0.93 -9.67
N ALA A 111 -12.45 1.24 -10.15
CA ALA A 111 -13.44 0.23 -10.52
C ALA A 111 -13.17 -0.37 -11.90
N ASP A 112 -12.74 0.45 -12.86
CA ASP A 112 -12.28 -0.08 -14.14
C ASP A 112 -10.97 -0.88 -13.92
N LYS A 113 -11.10 -2.20 -13.94
CA LYS A 113 -9.99 -3.15 -13.73
C LYS A 113 -8.92 -3.04 -14.79
N LEU A 114 -9.28 -2.74 -16.04
CA LEU A 114 -8.31 -2.55 -17.11
C LEU A 114 -7.52 -1.27 -16.88
N LEU A 115 -8.20 -0.20 -16.46
CA LEU A 115 -7.55 1.05 -16.11
C LEU A 115 -6.64 0.89 -14.89
N ALA A 116 -7.09 0.19 -13.85
CA ALA A 116 -6.28 -0.09 -12.66
C ALA A 116 -5.00 -0.85 -13.03
N ALA A 117 -5.11 -1.90 -13.84
CA ALA A 117 -3.95 -2.66 -14.32
C ALA A 117 -2.99 -1.79 -15.16
N ALA A 118 -3.51 -0.96 -16.07
CA ALA A 118 -2.70 -0.05 -16.87
C ALA A 118 -1.98 0.99 -16.01
N ILE A 119 -2.63 1.51 -14.97
CA ILE A 119 -2.03 2.47 -14.02
C ILE A 119 -0.97 1.79 -13.16
N CYS A 120 -1.22 0.60 -12.60
CA CYS A 120 -0.21 -0.16 -11.85
C CYS A 120 1.05 -0.35 -12.71
N HIS A 121 0.88 -0.82 -13.95
CA HIS A 121 1.99 -1.03 -14.85
C HIS A 121 2.76 0.25 -15.19
N ALA A 122 2.03 1.34 -15.48
CA ALA A 122 2.61 2.64 -15.76
C ALA A 122 3.43 3.19 -14.58
N VAL A 123 2.90 3.10 -13.35
CA VAL A 123 3.60 3.53 -12.13
C VAL A 123 4.82 2.66 -11.85
N ASN A 124 4.71 1.33 -12.01
CA ASN A 124 5.85 0.43 -11.82
C ASN A 124 7.00 0.73 -12.78
N ARG A 125 6.67 0.97 -14.06
CA ARG A 125 7.66 1.37 -15.06
C ARG A 125 8.33 2.69 -14.71
N TRP A 126 7.54 3.72 -14.39
CA TRP A 126 8.09 5.01 -13.95
C TRP A 126 8.99 4.87 -12.73
N LEU A 127 8.54 4.14 -11.70
CA LEU A 127 9.28 3.95 -10.46
C LEU A 127 10.66 3.35 -10.74
N VAL A 128 10.71 2.30 -11.56
CA VAL A 128 11.97 1.62 -11.93
C VAL A 128 12.85 2.49 -12.83
N GLU A 129 12.28 3.04 -13.90
CA GLU A 129 13.04 3.73 -14.95
C GLU A 129 13.52 5.13 -14.54
N GLU A 130 12.80 5.82 -13.63
CA GLU A 130 13.12 7.20 -13.23
C GLU A 130 13.56 7.31 -11.77
N TYR A 131 12.74 6.82 -10.84
CA TYR A 131 12.92 7.14 -9.43
C TYR A 131 14.00 6.27 -8.76
N LEU A 132 14.03 4.98 -9.07
CA LEU A 132 15.00 4.03 -8.49
C LEU A 132 16.31 3.98 -9.29
N ALA A 133 16.28 4.35 -10.57
CA ALA A 133 17.42 4.26 -11.49
C ALA A 133 18.70 4.99 -11.03
N PRO A 134 18.64 6.14 -10.31
CA PRO A 134 19.85 6.84 -9.90
C PRO A 134 20.72 6.08 -8.89
N ASP A 135 20.13 5.24 -8.04
CA ASP A 135 20.87 4.32 -7.17
C ASP A 135 20.03 3.08 -6.81
N PRO A 136 19.91 2.08 -7.71
CA PRO A 136 19.07 0.91 -7.49
C PRO A 136 19.64 -0.05 -6.44
N LYS A 137 20.82 0.26 -5.85
CA LYS A 137 21.38 -0.49 -4.72
C LYS A 137 20.80 0.03 -3.40
N ARG A 138 20.70 1.36 -3.25
CA ARG A 138 20.16 2.02 -2.05
C ARG A 138 18.67 2.32 -2.13
N LEU A 139 18.14 2.55 -3.33
CA LEU A 139 16.73 2.81 -3.58
C LEU A 139 16.08 1.53 -4.08
N LYS A 140 15.18 0.97 -3.27
CA LYS A 140 14.36 -0.20 -3.61
C LYS A 140 12.91 0.21 -3.76
N GLY A 141 12.16 -0.49 -4.58
CA GLY A 141 10.76 -0.18 -4.85
C GLY A 141 9.79 -1.18 -4.26
N VAL A 142 8.55 -0.73 -4.13
CA VAL A 142 7.38 -1.58 -3.95
C VAL A 142 6.53 -1.54 -5.20
N GLY A 143 6.32 -2.71 -5.82
CA GLY A 143 5.50 -2.83 -7.00
C GLY A 143 4.01 -2.71 -6.69
N LEU A 144 3.27 -2.04 -7.56
CA LEU A 144 1.82 -1.99 -7.54
C LEU A 144 1.22 -3.15 -8.31
N ILE A 145 0.15 -3.73 -7.78
CA ILE A 145 -0.63 -4.77 -8.43
C ILE A 145 -2.13 -4.47 -8.28
N PRO A 146 -2.96 -4.71 -9.30
CA PRO A 146 -4.40 -4.43 -9.23
C PRO A 146 -5.15 -5.56 -8.50
N VAL A 147 -5.12 -5.56 -7.16
CA VAL A 147 -5.60 -6.68 -6.33
C VAL A 147 -7.11 -6.95 -6.49
N GLN A 148 -7.88 -5.96 -6.96
CA GLN A 148 -9.29 -6.12 -7.33
C GLN A 148 -9.54 -7.04 -8.54
N ASP A 149 -8.49 -7.39 -9.27
CA ASP A 149 -8.50 -8.34 -10.38
C ASP A 149 -7.35 -9.35 -10.21
N PRO A 150 -7.57 -10.48 -9.50
CA PRO A 150 -6.51 -11.45 -9.20
C PRO A 150 -5.76 -11.97 -10.45
N PRO A 151 -6.41 -12.31 -11.59
CA PRO A 151 -5.71 -12.60 -12.83
C PRO A 151 -4.75 -11.48 -13.30
N ALA A 152 -5.18 -10.22 -13.26
CA ALA A 152 -4.33 -9.10 -13.66
C ALA A 152 -3.20 -8.87 -12.63
N ALA A 153 -3.48 -9.02 -11.33
CA ALA A 153 -2.49 -8.94 -10.26
C ALA A 153 -1.39 -10.00 -10.40
N VAL A 154 -1.74 -11.24 -10.75
CA VAL A 154 -0.75 -12.31 -11.01
C VAL A 154 0.13 -11.96 -12.21
N LYS A 155 -0.44 -11.42 -13.29
CA LYS A 155 0.35 -10.97 -14.44
C LYS A 155 1.30 -9.83 -14.09
N GLU A 156 0.83 -8.86 -13.31
CA GLU A 156 1.67 -7.72 -12.91
C GLU A 156 2.74 -8.14 -11.88
N LEU A 157 2.45 -9.11 -11.01
CA LEU A 157 3.44 -9.72 -10.12
C LEU A 157 4.60 -10.34 -10.89
N ASP A 158 4.36 -11.00 -12.02
CA ASP A 158 5.42 -11.54 -12.88
C ASP A 158 6.35 -10.42 -13.37
N PHE A 159 5.78 -9.34 -13.92
CA PHE A 159 6.56 -8.17 -14.33
C PHE A 159 7.35 -7.57 -13.15
N VAL A 160 6.68 -7.31 -12.03
CA VAL A 160 7.27 -6.73 -10.82
C VAL A 160 8.42 -7.59 -10.30
N SER A 161 8.26 -8.91 -10.25
CA SER A 161 9.28 -9.85 -9.78
C SER A 161 10.52 -9.91 -10.68
N SER A 162 10.38 -9.56 -11.96
CA SER A 162 11.50 -9.47 -12.89
C SER A 162 12.32 -8.17 -12.76
N GLN A 163 11.80 -7.16 -12.04
CA GLN A 163 12.50 -5.89 -11.84
C GLN A 163 13.45 -5.97 -10.65
N GLN A 164 14.76 -5.95 -10.91
CA GLN A 164 15.80 -6.03 -9.88
C GLN A 164 15.65 -5.03 -8.70
N PRO A 165 15.25 -3.75 -8.90
CA PRO A 165 15.14 -2.82 -7.78
C PRO A 165 13.82 -2.96 -7.00
N ILE A 166 12.83 -3.70 -7.48
CA ILE A 166 11.59 -3.95 -6.73
C ILE A 166 11.77 -5.16 -5.81
N VAL A 167 11.42 -5.03 -4.53
CA VAL A 167 11.68 -6.05 -3.50
C VAL A 167 10.43 -6.67 -2.88
N THR A 168 9.26 -6.09 -3.17
CA THR A 168 7.96 -6.53 -2.64
C THR A 168 6.84 -5.92 -3.51
N ALA A 169 5.63 -6.47 -3.42
CA ALA A 169 4.44 -5.90 -4.05
C ALA A 169 3.40 -5.50 -3.00
N MET A 170 2.69 -4.40 -3.25
CA MET A 170 1.76 -3.84 -2.27
C MET A 170 0.39 -4.53 -2.30
N LEU A 171 -0.12 -4.85 -1.13
CA LEU A 171 -1.52 -5.21 -0.88
C LEU A 171 -2.20 -4.10 -0.05
N PRO A 172 -3.48 -3.82 -0.27
CA PRO A 172 -4.29 -3.06 0.67
C PRO A 172 -4.66 -3.92 1.89
N THR A 173 -5.24 -3.33 2.94
CA THR A 173 -5.75 -4.10 4.10
C THR A 173 -7.02 -4.89 3.79
N ASN A 174 -7.81 -4.43 2.81
CA ASN A 174 -8.95 -5.12 2.23
C ASN A 174 -9.20 -4.60 0.81
N VAL A 175 -9.97 -5.31 -0.01
CA VAL A 175 -10.41 -4.83 -1.34
C VAL A 175 -11.92 -4.78 -1.36
N TYR A 176 -12.50 -3.59 -1.43
CA TYR A 176 -13.96 -3.40 -1.38
C TYR A 176 -14.63 -4.14 -0.21
N GLY A 177 -14.02 -4.06 0.99
CA GLY A 177 -14.51 -4.74 2.20
C GLY A 177 -14.25 -6.25 2.21
N ILE A 178 -13.68 -6.82 1.15
CA ILE A 178 -13.26 -8.21 1.11
C ILE A 178 -11.88 -8.33 1.77
N ASN A 179 -11.85 -8.99 2.92
CA ASN A 179 -10.64 -9.18 3.71
C ASN A 179 -9.66 -10.16 3.05
N LEU A 180 -8.36 -9.97 3.31
CA LEU A 180 -7.26 -10.74 2.72
C LEU A 180 -7.27 -12.26 3.04
N GLY A 181 -8.13 -12.73 3.94
CA GLY A 181 -8.35 -14.17 4.13
C GLY A 181 -9.17 -14.84 3.01
N HIS A 182 -9.90 -14.04 2.22
CA HIS A 182 -10.83 -14.56 1.22
C HIS A 182 -10.11 -15.27 0.06
N ARG A 183 -10.64 -16.43 -0.36
CA ARG A 183 -10.02 -17.29 -1.40
C ARG A 183 -9.91 -16.65 -2.77
N MET A 184 -10.55 -15.52 -3.03
CA MET A 184 -10.33 -14.80 -4.29
C MET A 184 -8.87 -14.34 -4.47
N PHE A 185 -8.13 -14.16 -3.37
CA PHE A 185 -6.73 -13.72 -3.41
C PHE A 185 -5.73 -14.89 -3.44
N ASP A 186 -6.20 -16.14 -3.33
CA ASP A 186 -5.38 -17.35 -3.42
C ASP A 186 -4.45 -17.38 -4.67
N PRO A 187 -4.90 -16.95 -5.88
CA PRO A 187 -4.00 -16.87 -7.04
C PRO A 187 -2.83 -15.90 -6.84
N VAL A 188 -3.06 -14.76 -6.17
CA VAL A 188 -2.02 -13.76 -5.88
C VAL A 188 -1.01 -14.31 -4.89
N TYR A 189 -1.47 -14.99 -3.84
CA TYR A 189 -0.60 -15.64 -2.85
C TYR A 189 0.21 -16.78 -3.42
N ALA A 190 -0.40 -17.62 -4.27
CA ALA A 190 0.29 -18.68 -4.99
C ALA A 190 1.41 -18.10 -5.88
N ALA A 191 1.08 -17.09 -6.69
CA ALA A 191 2.04 -16.46 -7.59
C ALA A 191 3.20 -15.78 -6.83
N ALA A 192 2.90 -14.99 -5.79
CA ALA A 192 3.92 -14.35 -4.98
C ALA A 192 4.87 -15.38 -4.34
N GLN A 193 4.32 -16.50 -3.85
CA GLN A 193 5.12 -17.60 -3.31
C GLN A 193 6.01 -18.26 -4.38
N ASP A 194 5.47 -18.57 -5.56
CA ASP A 194 6.19 -19.25 -6.63
C ASP A 194 7.30 -18.37 -7.23
N LEU A 195 7.04 -17.06 -7.34
CA LEU A 195 8.01 -16.05 -7.77
C LEU A 195 9.02 -15.69 -6.66
N GLY A 196 8.75 -16.08 -5.41
CA GLY A 196 9.62 -15.78 -4.27
C GLY A 196 9.63 -14.29 -3.86
N ILE A 197 8.62 -13.52 -4.28
CA ILE A 197 8.48 -12.11 -3.95
C ILE A 197 7.58 -11.93 -2.71
N PRO A 198 8.05 -11.23 -1.65
CA PRO A 198 7.20 -10.87 -0.53
C PRO A 198 6.04 -9.94 -0.93
N LEU A 199 5.02 -9.89 -0.08
CA LEU A 199 3.94 -8.91 -0.18
C LEU A 199 3.99 -7.94 1.02
N SER A 200 3.69 -6.66 0.78
CA SER A 200 3.61 -5.63 1.81
C SER A 200 2.18 -5.15 1.95
N VAL A 201 1.54 -5.44 3.08
CA VAL A 201 0.21 -4.91 3.41
C VAL A 201 0.40 -3.50 3.95
N HIS A 202 -0.14 -2.52 3.23
CA HIS A 202 -0.09 -1.11 3.62
C HIS A 202 -1.52 -0.59 3.79
N PRO A 203 -1.86 0.11 4.89
CA PRO A 203 -3.17 0.72 5.05
C PRO A 203 -3.46 1.73 3.94
N GLN A 204 -4.65 1.64 3.35
CA GLN A 204 -5.11 2.56 2.31
C GLN A 204 -6.35 3.27 2.85
N THR A 205 -6.29 4.58 3.03
CA THR A 205 -7.40 5.35 3.64
C THR A 205 -8.42 5.86 2.66
N GLU A 206 -8.34 5.53 1.37
CA GLU A 206 -9.09 6.26 0.33
C GLU A 206 -9.96 5.38 -0.58
N HIS A 207 -10.13 4.09 -0.25
CA HIS A 207 -11.20 3.25 -0.79
C HIS A 207 -12.29 2.95 0.26
N ASP A 208 -13.57 3.15 -0.08
CA ASP A 208 -14.68 3.07 0.87
C ASP A 208 -15.31 1.68 0.99
N GLY A 209 -14.57 0.64 0.62
CA GLY A 209 -15.06 -0.72 0.73
C GLY A 209 -16.27 -1.00 -0.17
N GLN A 210 -16.67 -0.03 -1.01
CA GLN A 210 -17.72 -0.18 -2.00
C GLN A 210 -17.09 -0.10 -3.38
N TYR A 211 -17.52 -1.01 -4.25
CA TYR A 211 -17.04 -1.01 -5.61
C TYR A 211 -17.42 0.30 -6.31
N GLY A 212 -16.41 1.05 -6.76
CA GLY A 212 -16.61 2.27 -7.55
C GLY A 212 -16.97 3.52 -6.77
N VAL A 213 -16.71 3.57 -5.47
CA VAL A 213 -16.87 4.78 -4.66
C VAL A 213 -15.55 5.10 -3.94
N TRP A 214 -15.27 6.39 -3.73
CA TRP A 214 -14.05 6.87 -3.08
C TRP A 214 -14.34 7.24 -1.62
N GLY A 215 -13.51 6.80 -0.66
CA GLY A 215 -13.69 7.17 0.76
C GLY A 215 -12.88 6.33 1.74
N VAL A 216 -13.11 6.46 3.05
CA VAL A 216 -12.23 5.85 4.08
C VAL A 216 -12.87 4.61 4.70
N MET A 217 -12.45 3.40 4.30
CA MET A 217 -12.70 2.17 5.08
C MET A 217 -11.48 1.77 5.87
N GLY A 218 -11.38 2.35 7.06
CA GLY A 218 -10.52 1.83 8.11
C GLY A 218 -11.36 1.47 9.32
N ALA A 219 -10.90 0.51 10.11
CA ALA A 219 -11.54 0.12 11.36
C ALA A 219 -11.85 1.35 12.23
N GLY A 220 -13.13 1.55 12.51
CA GLY A 220 -13.63 2.67 13.32
C GLY A 220 -13.47 4.04 12.67
N SER A 221 -13.14 4.12 11.37
CA SER A 221 -12.94 5.39 10.67
C SER A 221 -14.18 6.27 10.81
N GLU A 222 -15.39 5.71 10.75
CA GLU A 222 -16.66 6.40 10.90
C GLU A 222 -16.82 7.17 12.22
N ARG A 223 -15.99 6.87 13.21
CA ARG A 223 -15.97 7.50 14.54
C ARG A 223 -14.90 8.58 14.67
N MET A 224 -14.06 8.75 13.66
CA MET A 224 -12.98 9.72 13.68
C MET A 224 -13.50 11.09 13.27
N GLU A 225 -12.78 12.15 13.58
CA GLU A 225 -13.14 13.51 13.14
C GLU A 225 -11.98 14.16 12.36
N LYS A 226 -10.77 13.62 12.51
CA LYS A 226 -9.52 14.15 11.95
C LYS A 226 -8.73 13.03 11.30
N TYR A 227 -7.99 13.37 10.26
CA TYR A 227 -7.09 12.43 9.59
C TYR A 227 -6.07 11.84 10.58
N SER A 228 -5.51 12.65 11.48
CA SER A 228 -4.58 12.15 12.50
C SER A 228 -5.19 11.06 13.38
N TYR A 229 -6.49 11.10 13.65
CA TYR A 229 -7.15 10.06 14.45
C TYR A 229 -7.26 8.77 13.65
N VAL A 230 -7.59 8.86 12.35
CA VAL A 230 -7.58 7.70 11.45
C VAL A 230 -6.18 7.08 11.38
N HIS A 231 -5.16 7.90 11.14
CA HIS A 231 -3.77 7.46 11.03
C HIS A 231 -3.29 6.79 12.32
N MET A 232 -3.53 7.40 13.49
CA MET A 232 -3.08 6.88 14.78
C MET A 232 -3.90 5.68 15.31
N THR A 233 -5.07 5.38 14.74
CA THR A 233 -5.95 4.31 15.25
C THR A 233 -6.36 3.32 14.18
N SER A 234 -7.02 3.74 13.11
CA SER A 234 -7.53 2.84 12.09
C SER A 234 -6.41 2.04 11.39
N PHE A 235 -5.20 2.58 11.23
CA PHE A 235 -4.08 1.86 10.58
C PHE A 235 -3.69 0.58 11.33
N PRO A 236 -3.27 0.63 12.61
CA PRO A 236 -2.94 -0.59 13.34
C PRO A 236 -4.11 -1.57 13.43
N PHE A 237 -5.34 -1.08 13.62
CA PHE A 237 -6.51 -1.97 13.70
C PHE A 237 -6.84 -2.63 12.36
N GLU A 238 -6.67 -1.95 11.22
CA GLU A 238 -6.83 -2.56 9.90
C GLU A 238 -5.79 -3.63 9.65
N LEU A 239 -4.52 -3.42 10.04
CA LEU A 239 -3.49 -4.45 9.92
C LEU A 239 -3.79 -5.66 10.80
N MET A 240 -4.30 -5.44 12.03
CA MET A 240 -4.76 -6.52 12.89
C MET A 240 -5.90 -7.31 12.24
N ILE A 241 -6.90 -6.63 11.65
CA ILE A 241 -8.01 -7.28 10.96
C ILE A 241 -7.50 -8.08 9.74
N ALA A 242 -6.66 -7.46 8.91
CA ALA A 242 -6.08 -8.10 7.74
C ALA A 242 -5.30 -9.37 8.13
N LEU A 243 -4.36 -9.25 9.08
CA LEU A 243 -3.56 -10.38 9.57
C LEU A 243 -4.45 -11.47 10.18
N MET A 244 -5.47 -11.11 10.96
CA MET A 244 -6.40 -12.07 11.56
C MET A 244 -7.12 -12.91 10.51
N HIS A 245 -7.63 -12.27 9.47
CA HIS A 245 -8.30 -12.98 8.38
C HIS A 245 -7.31 -13.85 7.60
N MET A 246 -6.08 -13.40 7.36
CA MET A 246 -5.08 -14.23 6.69
C MET A 246 -4.70 -15.48 7.51
N ILE A 247 -4.51 -15.32 8.82
CA ILE A 247 -4.26 -16.43 9.74
C ILE A 247 -5.49 -17.35 9.77
N GLY A 248 -6.65 -16.81 10.14
CA GLY A 248 -7.84 -17.61 10.44
C GLY A 248 -8.43 -18.34 9.25
N GLU A 249 -8.32 -17.75 8.07
CA GLU A 249 -8.70 -18.39 6.82
C GLU A 249 -7.62 -19.31 6.28
N GLY A 250 -6.51 -19.53 7.00
CA GLY A 250 -5.47 -20.51 6.70
C GLY A 250 -4.62 -20.17 5.48
N VAL A 251 -4.40 -18.88 5.19
CA VAL A 251 -3.55 -18.43 4.05
C VAL A 251 -2.13 -18.97 4.23
N PHE A 252 -1.54 -18.79 5.41
CA PHE A 252 -0.16 -19.23 5.69
C PHE A 252 -0.02 -20.76 5.74
N ASP A 253 -1.09 -21.50 6.04
CA ASP A 253 -1.08 -22.97 5.97
C ASP A 253 -1.20 -23.50 4.53
N ARG A 254 -1.85 -22.74 3.62
CA ARG A 254 -1.89 -23.05 2.18
C ARG A 254 -0.60 -22.64 1.46
N TYR A 255 -0.01 -21.52 1.87
CA TYR A 255 1.17 -20.91 1.25
C TYR A 255 2.30 -20.74 2.27
N PRO A 256 2.92 -21.84 2.74
CA PRO A 256 3.87 -21.83 3.86
C PRO A 256 5.21 -21.12 3.56
N LYS A 257 5.50 -20.77 2.30
CA LYS A 257 6.70 -19.99 1.94
C LYS A 257 6.39 -18.51 1.68
N LEU A 258 5.11 -18.12 1.69
CA LEU A 258 4.70 -16.74 1.50
C LEU A 258 5.23 -15.87 2.65
N LYS A 259 5.84 -14.73 2.31
CA LYS A 259 6.31 -13.74 3.28
C LYS A 259 5.48 -12.48 3.13
N ILE A 260 5.00 -11.97 4.25
CA ILE A 260 4.19 -10.75 4.29
C ILE A 260 4.75 -9.81 5.35
N ALA A 261 4.87 -8.54 5.00
CA ALA A 261 5.19 -7.48 5.93
C ALA A 261 3.98 -6.53 6.07
N PHE A 262 3.72 -6.07 7.30
CA PHE A 262 2.61 -5.18 7.64
C PHE A 262 3.20 -3.80 7.96
N MET A 263 2.86 -2.80 7.17
CA MET A 263 3.54 -1.50 7.18
C MET A 263 2.73 -0.43 7.90
N GLU A 264 3.42 0.60 8.39
CA GLU A 264 2.84 1.83 8.95
C GLU A 264 1.82 1.68 10.10
N GLY A 265 1.77 0.55 10.82
CA GLY A 265 0.87 0.35 11.98
C GLY A 265 1.57 0.07 13.30
N ALA A 266 2.85 0.40 13.41
CA ALA A 266 3.73 0.03 14.53
C ALA A 266 3.74 -1.49 14.80
N CYS A 267 4.51 -1.92 15.81
CA CYS A 267 4.63 -3.33 16.20
C CYS A 267 4.20 -3.61 17.65
N GLY A 268 3.93 -2.57 18.45
CA GLY A 268 3.64 -2.71 19.89
C GLY A 268 2.37 -3.50 20.20
N TRP A 269 1.49 -3.70 19.21
CA TRP A 269 0.28 -4.51 19.37
C TRP A 269 0.53 -6.02 19.26
N LEU A 270 1.59 -6.45 18.60
CA LEU A 270 1.83 -7.87 18.32
C LEU A 270 1.93 -8.74 19.57
N PRO A 271 2.69 -8.37 20.64
CA PRO A 271 2.84 -9.24 21.80
C PRO A 271 1.52 -9.55 22.52
N PHE A 272 0.72 -8.52 22.82
CA PHE A 272 -0.58 -8.72 23.48
C PHE A 272 -1.56 -9.47 22.58
N TRP A 273 -1.50 -9.19 21.28
CA TRP A 273 -2.48 -9.68 20.34
C TRP A 273 -2.24 -11.15 19.99
N SER A 274 -0.98 -11.58 19.90
CA SER A 274 -0.60 -12.98 19.73
C SER A 274 -1.12 -13.86 20.87
N GLU A 275 -0.93 -13.44 22.12
CA GLU A 275 -1.47 -14.16 23.29
C GLU A 275 -3.00 -14.28 23.21
N ARG A 276 -3.67 -13.18 22.84
CA ARG A 276 -5.13 -13.15 22.69
C ARG A 276 -5.61 -14.10 21.59
N LEU A 277 -4.92 -14.16 20.45
CA LEU A 277 -5.28 -15.04 19.34
C LEU A 277 -5.17 -16.51 19.75
N ASP A 278 -4.06 -16.91 20.38
CA ASP A 278 -3.85 -18.29 20.81
C ASP A 278 -4.88 -18.72 21.86
N GLU A 279 -5.16 -17.86 22.85
CA GLU A 279 -6.20 -18.10 23.86
C GLU A 279 -7.57 -18.37 23.21
N HIS A 280 -7.96 -17.54 22.22
CA HIS A 280 -9.24 -17.67 21.55
C HIS A 280 -9.26 -18.85 20.56
N PHE A 281 -8.14 -19.17 19.94
CA PHE A 281 -8.00 -20.37 19.12
C PHE A 281 -8.26 -21.64 19.94
N HIS A 282 -7.74 -21.73 21.18
CA HIS A 282 -8.02 -22.86 22.07
C HIS A 282 -9.47 -22.90 22.55
N LYS A 283 -10.02 -21.76 22.98
CA LYS A 283 -11.40 -21.68 23.51
C LYS A 283 -12.47 -21.85 22.44
N LEU A 284 -12.22 -21.36 21.23
CA LEU A 284 -13.17 -21.28 20.12
C LEU A 284 -12.71 -22.10 18.90
N ARG A 285 -11.94 -23.18 19.13
CA ARG A 285 -11.33 -24.01 18.06
C ARG A 285 -12.25 -24.35 16.88
N PRO A 286 -13.56 -24.65 17.05
CA PRO A 286 -14.46 -24.91 15.92
C PRO A 286 -14.66 -23.73 14.96
N GLN A 287 -14.41 -22.49 15.39
CA GLN A 287 -14.47 -21.27 14.56
C GLN A 287 -13.21 -21.09 13.69
N TRP A 288 -12.16 -21.88 13.92
CA TRP A 288 -10.88 -21.81 13.20
C TRP A 288 -10.57 -23.12 12.45
N PRO A 289 -11.51 -23.68 11.67
CA PRO A 289 -11.42 -25.06 11.17
C PRO A 289 -10.24 -25.30 10.22
N LEU A 290 -9.70 -24.24 9.60
CA LEU A 290 -8.64 -24.33 8.60
C LEU A 290 -7.22 -24.35 9.20
N LEU A 291 -7.05 -23.84 10.42
CA LEU A 291 -5.74 -23.71 11.05
C LEU A 291 -5.17 -25.08 11.48
N ARG A 292 -3.90 -25.30 11.13
CA ARG A 292 -3.12 -26.50 11.49
C ARG A 292 -2.18 -26.29 12.67
N ARG A 293 -1.85 -25.03 12.94
CA ARG A 293 -0.90 -24.57 13.98
C ARG A 293 -1.54 -23.50 14.84
N GLN A 294 -0.89 -23.13 15.93
CA GLN A 294 -1.35 -21.98 16.72
C GLN A 294 -1.22 -20.70 15.89
N PRO A 295 -2.12 -19.72 16.05
CA PRO A 295 -2.02 -18.42 15.37
C PRO A 295 -0.65 -17.73 15.48
N SER A 296 0.07 -17.92 16.59
CA SER A 296 1.41 -17.36 16.81
C SER A 296 2.56 -18.05 16.05
N GLU A 297 2.33 -19.21 15.43
CA GLU A 297 3.32 -20.06 14.73
C GLU A 297 3.26 -19.96 13.19
#